data_AF-A0A957S826-F1
#
_entry.id   AF-A0A957S826-F1
#
_cell.length_a   1.000
_cell.length_b   1.000
_cell.length_c   1.000
_cell.angle_alpha   90.00
_cell.angle_beta   90.00
_cell.angle_gamma   90.00
#
_symmetry.space_group_name_H-M   'P 1'
#
loop_
_entity.id
_entity.type
_entity.pdbx_description
1 polymer ?
#
loop_
_entity_poly.entity_id
_entity_poly.type
_entity_poly.pdbx_seq_one_letter_code
_entity_poly.pdbx_strand_id
1 'polypeptide(L)' 'GREEGREEGREEGREEGRAEEASRLLLRLVYHRFGKIPEYATEQMQQLSLVQAEALVDAVLASESLDQFLAQLPPRPEA' A
#
# COMPACT_ATOMS: atom_id res chain seq x y z
N GLY A 1 26.82 15.31 11.70
CA GLY A 1 26.22 16.05 12.83
C GLY A 1 24.88 16.68 12.46
N ARG A 2 24.87 17.94 12.00
CA ARG A 2 23.63 18.67 11.65
C ARG A 2 23.20 18.56 10.18
N GLU A 3 24.12 18.24 9.27
CA GLU A 3 23.79 18.02 7.85
C GLU A 3 23.24 16.62 7.60
N GLU A 4 23.90 15.58 8.11
CA GLU A 4 23.46 14.17 8.02
C GLU A 4 22.02 13.96 8.50
N GLY A 5 21.67 14.42 9.72
CA GLY A 5 20.30 14.25 10.24
C GLY A 5 19.22 15.04 9.48
N ARG A 6 19.60 16.04 8.66
CA ARG A 6 18.65 16.78 7.80
C ARG A 6 18.48 16.10 6.44
N GLU A 7 19.50 15.38 5.97
CA GLU A 7 19.42 14.57 4.76
C GLU A 7 18.64 13.28 5.02
N GLU A 8 18.95 12.57 6.11
CA GLU A 8 18.23 11.36 6.56
C GLU A 8 16.73 11.65 6.74
N GLY A 9 16.35 12.66 7.51
CA GLY A 9 14.93 12.99 7.71
C GLY A 9 14.19 13.46 6.46
N ARG A 10 14.90 13.95 5.43
CA ARG A 10 14.28 14.25 4.12
C ARG A 10 14.14 13.02 3.25
N GLU A 11 15.03 12.05 3.38
CA GLU A 11 14.96 10.79 2.64
C GLU A 11 13.84 9.93 3.22
N GLU A 12 13.80 9.75 4.54
CA GLU A 12 12.72 9.08 5.27
C GLU A 12 11.35 9.68 4.93
N GLY A 13 11.19 11.01 5.03
CA GLY A 13 9.92 11.66 4.70
C GLY A 13 9.49 11.53 3.23
N ARG A 14 10.44 11.34 2.29
CA ARG A 14 10.10 11.05 0.89
C ARG A 14 9.69 9.59 0.71
N GLU A 15 10.30 8.66 1.43
CA GLU A 15 9.92 7.25 1.39
C GLU A 15 8.54 7.01 1.99
N GLU A 16 8.29 7.57 3.18
CA GLU A 16 6.98 7.53 3.83
C GLU A 16 5.89 8.13 2.92
N GLY A 17 6.11 9.32 2.38
CA GLY A 17 5.16 9.96 1.48
C GLY A 17 4.88 9.16 0.20
N ARG A 18 5.86 8.41 -0.32
CA ARG A 18 5.66 7.51 -1.46
C ARG A 18 4.83 6.29 -1.08
N ALA A 19 5.12 5.67 0.07
CA ALA A 19 4.38 4.50 0.55
C ALA A 19 2.91 4.84 0.85
N GLU A 20 2.65 5.99 1.47
CA GLU A 20 1.30 6.49 1.74
C GLU A 20 0.51 6.73 0.44
N GLU A 21 1.11 7.40 -0.55
CA GLU A 21 0.42 7.69 -1.81
C GLU A 21 0.19 6.40 -2.63
N ALA A 22 1.15 5.48 -2.67
CA ALA A 22 0.98 4.19 -3.33
C ALA A 22 -0.19 3.40 -2.72
N SER A 23 -0.27 3.34 -1.39
CA SER A 23 -1.37 2.69 -0.68
C SER A 23 -2.72 3.36 -0.95
N ARG A 24 -2.76 4.70 -1.00
CA ARG A 24 -3.97 5.46 -1.32
C ARG A 24 -4.45 5.21 -2.75
N LEU A 25 -3.53 5.14 -3.71
CA LEU A 25 -3.85 4.83 -5.11
C LEU A 25 -4.33 3.39 -5.27
N LEU A 26 -3.70 2.43 -4.59
CA LEU A 26 -4.14 1.04 -4.56
C LEU A 26 -5.56 0.93 -4.03
N LEU A 27 -5.86 1.54 -2.87
CA LEU A 27 -7.21 1.56 -2.29
C LEU A 27 -8.25 2.12 -3.26
N ARG A 28 -7.92 3.23 -3.93
CA ARG A 28 -8.80 3.84 -4.92
C ARG A 28 -9.03 2.92 -6.11
N LEU A 29 -8.00 2.22 -6.59
CA LEU A 29 -8.11 1.27 -7.70
C LEU A 29 -9.00 0.06 -7.33
N VAL A 30 -8.76 -0.53 -6.16
CA VAL A 30 -9.57 -1.65 -5.62
C VAL A 30 -11.03 -1.23 -5.51
N TYR A 31 -11.29 -0.03 -4.96
CA TYR A 31 -12.64 0.48 -4.80
C TYR A 31 -13.33 0.70 -6.16
N HIS A 32 -12.62 1.27 -7.14
CA HIS A 32 -13.19 1.47 -8.48
C HIS A 32 -13.51 0.15 -9.19
N ARG A 33 -12.71 -0.90 -9.00
CA ARG A 33 -12.87 -2.17 -9.69
C ARG A 33 -13.90 -3.09 -9.04
N PHE A 34 -13.95 -3.09 -7.72
CA PHE A 34 -14.73 -4.07 -6.94
C PHE A 34 -15.79 -3.44 -6.02
N GLY A 35 -15.79 -2.12 -5.86
CA GLY A 35 -16.71 -1.42 -4.96
C GLY A 35 -16.24 -1.46 -3.51
N LYS A 36 -17.16 -1.71 -2.58
CA LYS A 36 -16.90 -1.59 -1.15
C LYS A 36 -15.81 -2.57 -0.71
N ILE A 37 -14.79 -2.04 -0.04
CA ILE A 37 -13.68 -2.80 0.53
C ILE A 37 -13.98 -3.08 2.01
N PRO A 38 -13.75 -4.30 2.52
CA PRO A 38 -13.79 -4.59 3.95
C PRO A 38 -12.76 -3.76 4.73
N GLU A 39 -13.12 -3.31 5.92
CA GLU A 39 -12.27 -2.47 6.79
C GLU A 39 -10.91 -3.12 7.09
N TYR A 40 -10.90 -4.41 7.41
CA TYR A 40 -9.66 -5.16 7.67
C TYR A 40 -8.69 -5.19 6.48
N ALA A 41 -9.21 -5.11 5.25
CA ALA A 41 -8.39 -5.08 4.04
C ALA A 41 -7.89 -3.67 3.76
N THR A 42 -8.69 -2.65 4.07
CA THR A 42 -8.27 -1.24 4.02
C THR A 42 -7.11 -0.98 4.98
N GLU A 43 -7.23 -1.42 6.24
CA GLU A 43 -6.17 -1.29 7.25
C GLU A 43 -4.87 -1.98 6.80
N GLN A 44 -4.98 -3.21 6.26
CA GLN A 44 -3.82 -3.94 5.75
C GLN A 44 -3.16 -3.22 4.58
N MET A 45 -3.93 -2.69 3.63
CA MET A 45 -3.39 -1.96 2.50
C MET A 45 -2.69 -0.65 2.90
N GLN A 46 -3.13 0.00 3.98
CA GLN A 46 -2.48 1.20 4.52
C GLN A 46 -1.12 0.91 5.19
N GLN A 47 -0.88 -0.34 5.58
CA GLN A 47 0.36 -0.78 6.22
C GLN A 47 1.37 -1.37 5.22
N LEU A 48 1.06 -1.36 3.92
CA LEU A 48 1.96 -1.89 2.91
C LEU A 48 3.17 -0.97 2.75
N SER A 49 4.33 -1.59 2.60
CA SER A 49 5.49 -0.88 2.05
C SER A 49 5.21 -0.45 0.61
N LEU A 50 5.94 0.56 0.14
CA LEU A 50 5.85 1.03 -1.25
C LEU A 50 5.94 -0.12 -2.26
N VAL A 51 6.91 -1.03 -2.10
CA VAL A 51 7.12 -2.17 -3.00
C VAL A 51 5.94 -3.13 -3.01
N GLN A 52 5.34 -3.39 -1.84
CA GLN A 52 4.17 -4.27 -1.75
C GLN A 52 2.94 -3.62 -2.38
N ALA A 53 2.73 -2.32 -2.15
CA ALA A 53 1.62 -1.58 -2.74
C ALA A 53 1.71 -1.55 -4.27
N GLU A 54 2.90 -1.28 -4.82
CA GLU A 54 3.15 -1.29 -6.27
C GLU A 54 2.91 -2.67 -6.89
N ALA A 55 3.41 -3.76 -6.27
CA ALA A 55 3.19 -5.11 -6.77
C ALA A 55 1.71 -5.52 -6.78
N LEU A 56 0.93 -5.01 -5.82
CA LEU A 56 -0.49 -5.28 -5.73
C LEU A 56 -1.32 -4.52 -6.78
N VAL A 57 -0.80 -3.47 -7.42
CA VAL A 57 -1.50 -2.78 -8.52
C VAL A 57 -1.77 -3.76 -9.67
N ASP A 58 -0.76 -4.50 -10.10
CA ASP A 58 -0.90 -5.50 -11.16
C ASP A 58 -1.83 -6.65 -10.73
N ALA A 59 -1.73 -7.07 -9.46
CA ALA A 59 -2.61 -8.09 -8.89
C ALA A 59 -4.09 -7.67 -8.92
N VAL A 60 -4.40 -6.41 -8.59
CA VAL A 60 -5.78 -5.88 -8.68
C VAL A 60 -6.29 -5.95 -10.11
N LEU A 61 -5.47 -5.55 -11.09
CA LEU A 61 -5.85 -5.54 -12.51
C LEU A 61 -6.05 -6.96 -13.08
N ALA A 62 -5.27 -7.93 -12.60
CA ALA A 62 -5.32 -9.33 -13.05
C ALA A 62 -6.38 -10.19 -12.34
N SER A 63 -6.83 -9.79 -11.15
CA SER A 63 -7.86 -10.54 -10.41
C SER A 63 -9.22 -10.46 -11.12
N GLU A 64 -10.14 -11.40 -10.94
CA GLU A 64 -11.50 -11.32 -11.50
C GLU A 64 -12.53 -10.87 -10.45
N SER A 65 -12.17 -10.95 -9.17
CA SER A 65 -13.01 -10.58 -8.04
C SER A 65 -12.22 -9.97 -6.89
N LEU A 66 -12.94 -9.33 -5.96
CA LEU A 66 -12.36 -8.83 -4.73
C LEU A 66 -11.72 -9.96 -3.92
N ASP A 67 -12.40 -11.08 -3.75
CA ASP A 67 -11.90 -12.21 -2.95
C ASP A 67 -10.59 -12.77 -3.51
N GLN A 68 -10.47 -12.86 -4.84
CA GLN A 68 -9.22 -13.29 -5.49
C GLN A 68 -8.08 -12.29 -5.25
N PHE A 69 -8.36 -11.00 -5.26
CA PHE A 69 -7.38 -9.98 -4.91
C PHE A 69 -6.98 -10.07 -3.43
N LEU A 70 -7.96 -10.18 -2.52
CA LEU A 70 -7.73 -10.22 -1.08
C LEU A 70 -6.89 -11.45 -0.66
N ALA A 71 -6.99 -12.55 -1.38
CA ALA A 71 -6.15 -13.73 -1.16
C ALA A 71 -4.65 -13.49 -1.46
N GLN A 72 -4.31 -12.41 -2.16
CA GLN A 72 -2.93 -12.02 -2.49
C GLN A 72 -2.36 -10.97 -1.54
N LEU A 73 -3.17 -10.44 -0.62
CA LEU A 73 -2.66 -9.51 0.39
C LEU A 73 -1.62 -10.22 1.26
N PRO A 74 -0.46 -9.59 1.51
CA PRO A 74 0.54 -10.15 2.40
C PRO A 74 -0.03 -10.23 3.83
N PRO A 75 0.48 -11.16 4.66
CA PRO A 75 0.13 -11.20 6.07
C PRO A 75 0.50 -9.87 6.73
N ARG A 76 -0.30 -9.45 7.73
CA ARG A 76 0.03 -8.27 8.53
C ARG A 76 1.44 -8.42 9.09
N PRO A 77 2.29 -7.38 9.00
CA PRO A 77 3.57 -7.40 9.69
C PRO A 77 3.29 -7.62 11.18
N GLU A 78 3.89 -8.66 11.76
CA GLU A 78 3.89 -8.85 13.21
C GLU A 78 4.67 -7.68 13.81
N ALA A 79 4.03 -6.96 14.74
CA ALA A 79 4.61 -5.81 15.43
C ALA A 79 5.80 -6.19 16.32
#